data_AF-A0A8S3QFD9-F1
#
_entry.id   AF-A0A8S3QFD9-F1
#
_cell.length_a   1.000
_cell.length_b   1.000
_cell.length_c   1.000
_cell.angle_alpha   90.00
_cell.angle_beta   90.00
_cell.angle_gamma   90.00
#
_symmetry.space_group_name_H-M   'P 1'
#
loop_
_entity.id
_entity.type
_entity.pdbx_description
1 polymer ?
#
loop_
_entity_poly.entity_id
_entity_poly.type
_entity_poly.pdbx_seq_one_letter_code
_entity_poly.pdbx_strand_id
1 'polypeptide(L)'
;MLKRREFDVEVEYYPLTQKETPKTARLYGRQMSLPNGFLSHSKLQRKQRTKSSSDLQKENSVNEDLVKEEGRIYAVDSHAIMMKEKYGRMTPHFGHNSLMVYTTHKCTLPDHVSQLTKVKKEKPDCYDYKFVSKHEVSGYRVKLLNATVNTAGNNKELQKDYYINCDGECIRLKEPVFNVKLHRNAVKFFGDFAD
;
A
#
# COMPACT_ATOMS: atom_id res chain seq x y z
N MET A 1 -6.89 22.15 -4.47
CA MET A 1 -7.74 20.93 -4.60
C MET A 1 -7.20 20.13 -5.77
N LEU A 2 -6.56 18.97 -5.53
CA LEU A 2 -6.18 18.05 -6.61
C LEU A 2 -7.47 17.58 -7.29
N LYS A 3 -7.69 17.97 -8.55
CA LYS A 3 -8.80 17.44 -9.36
C LYS A 3 -8.51 15.96 -9.66
N ARG A 4 -8.92 15.08 -8.76
CA ARG A 4 -8.88 13.63 -8.98
C ARG A 4 -9.82 13.32 -10.14
N ARG A 5 -9.30 12.64 -11.17
CA ARG A 5 -10.07 12.21 -12.33
C ARG A 5 -10.35 10.73 -12.18
N GLU A 6 -11.57 10.33 -12.48
CA GLU A 6 -11.95 8.92 -12.59
C GLU A 6 -11.11 8.26 -13.69
N PHE A 7 -10.72 7.00 -13.46
CA PHE A 7 -9.95 6.22 -14.40
C PHE A 7 -10.48 4.79 -14.49
N ASP A 8 -10.45 4.22 -15.68
CA ASP A 8 -10.84 2.82 -15.90
C ASP A 8 -9.67 1.93 -15.49
N VAL A 9 -9.91 1.11 -14.47
CA VAL A 9 -8.89 0.26 -13.86
C VAL A 9 -9.43 -1.14 -13.63
N GLU A 10 -8.50 -2.09 -13.64
CA GLU A 10 -8.68 -3.45 -13.15
C GLU A 10 -7.84 -3.58 -11.88
N VAL A 11 -8.48 -3.93 -10.76
CA VAL A 11 -7.83 -4.21 -9.48
C VAL A 11 -7.92 -5.69 -9.20
N GLU A 12 -6.76 -6.33 -9.09
CA GLU A 12 -6.64 -7.74 -8.69
C GLU A 12 -6.19 -7.80 -7.22
N TYR A 13 -6.95 -8.48 -6.37
CA TYR A 13 -6.65 -8.63 -4.95
C TYR A 13 -5.99 -9.96 -4.67
N TYR A 14 -4.87 -9.93 -3.95
CA TYR A 14 -4.20 -11.14 -3.46
C TYR A 14 -4.79 -11.51 -2.10
N PRO A 15 -5.50 -12.65 -1.98
CA PRO A 15 -6.10 -13.05 -0.72
C PRO A 15 -5.03 -13.23 0.37
N LEU A 16 -5.47 -13.23 1.63
CA LEU A 16 -4.60 -13.60 2.73
C LEU A 16 -4.31 -15.10 2.61
N THR A 17 -3.06 -15.45 2.32
CA THR A 17 -2.62 -16.85 2.39
C THR A 17 -2.73 -17.31 3.84
N GLN A 18 -3.79 -18.07 4.14
CA GLN A 18 -3.95 -18.76 5.42
C GLN A 18 -2.97 -19.92 5.45
N LYS A 19 -1.70 -19.65 5.78
CA LYS A 19 -0.72 -20.59 6.32
C LYS A 19 0.65 -19.91 6.26
N GLU A 20 1.10 -19.39 7.38
CA GLU A 20 2.39 -19.73 7.97
C GLU A 20 2.26 -19.36 9.45
N THR A 21 2.16 -20.37 10.32
CA THR A 21 2.53 -20.16 11.72
C THR A 21 3.93 -19.55 11.72
N PRO A 22 4.19 -18.48 12.48
CA PRO A 22 5.52 -17.89 12.51
C PRO A 22 6.49 -18.96 13.00
N LYS A 23 7.21 -19.59 12.06
CA LYS A 23 8.41 -20.36 12.39
C LYS A 23 9.34 -19.35 13.01
N THR A 24 9.51 -19.48 14.34
CA THR A 24 10.48 -18.79 15.20
C THR A 24 11.33 -17.81 14.41
N ALA A 25 10.96 -16.52 14.50
CA ALA A 25 11.73 -15.43 13.93
C ALA A 25 13.20 -15.66 14.29
N ARG A 26 14.00 -16.13 13.33
CA ARG A 26 15.45 -16.16 13.49
C ARG A 26 15.83 -14.73 13.74
N LEU A 27 16.32 -14.48 14.95
CA LEU A 27 16.91 -13.23 15.40
C LEU A 27 18.06 -12.87 14.44
N TYR A 28 17.73 -12.24 13.32
CA TYR A 28 18.67 -11.40 12.60
C TYR A 28 18.75 -10.09 13.37
N GLY A 29 19.47 -10.15 14.49
CA GLY A 29 19.90 -8.96 15.21
C GLY A 29 20.83 -8.16 14.32
N ARG A 30 20.28 -7.27 13.49
CA ARG A 30 21.03 -6.10 13.05
C ARG A 30 21.08 -5.14 14.23
N GLN A 31 22.13 -5.24 15.04
CA GLN A 31 22.53 -4.14 15.90
C GLN A 31 22.89 -2.97 15.00
N MET A 32 22.00 -1.98 14.90
CA MET A 32 22.40 -0.65 14.46
C MET A 32 22.92 0.07 15.70
N SER A 33 24.23 0.20 15.80
CA SER A 33 24.85 1.08 16.79
C SER A 33 24.45 2.53 16.49
N LEU A 34 23.84 3.21 17.45
CA LEU A 34 23.72 4.67 17.43
C LEU A 34 25.14 5.28 17.54
N PRO A 35 25.45 6.37 16.83
CA PRO A 35 26.73 7.03 17.00
C PRO A 35 26.75 7.75 18.35
N ASN A 36 27.53 7.23 19.31
CA ASN A 36 28.05 8.06 20.39
C ASN A 36 29.05 9.05 19.79
N GLY A 37 29.03 10.27 20.31
CA GLY A 37 29.67 11.45 19.75
C GLY A 37 31.16 11.33 19.42
N PHE A 38 31.57 12.23 18.52
CA PHE A 38 32.93 12.68 18.18
C PHE A 38 34.01 11.60 18.12
N LEU A 39 34.36 11.17 16.90
CA LEU A 39 35.73 10.76 16.56
C LEU A 39 36.01 10.98 15.07
N SER A 40 37.27 11.32 14.82
CA SER A 40 37.87 11.96 13.66
C SER A 40 37.74 11.22 12.31
N HIS A 41 37.85 12.02 11.24
CA HIS A 41 38.02 11.61 9.84
C HIS A 41 38.83 10.32 9.64
N SER A 42 38.19 9.31 9.04
CA SER A 42 38.88 8.37 8.15
C SER A 42 37.98 8.01 6.98
N LYS A 43 38.52 8.17 5.76
CA LYS A 43 37.87 7.85 4.49
C LYS A 43 37.73 6.33 4.39
N LEU A 44 36.63 5.77 4.86
CA LEU A 44 36.27 4.37 4.61
C LEU A 44 35.44 4.27 3.33
N GLN A 45 35.98 3.52 2.36
CA GLN A 45 35.38 3.22 1.08
C GLN A 45 33.91 2.78 1.26
N ARG A 46 33.03 3.44 0.52
CA ARG A 46 31.59 3.18 0.48
C ARG A 46 31.37 1.74 -0.02
N LYS A 47 31.25 0.78 0.90
CA LYS A 47 30.87 -0.60 0.56
C LYS A 47 29.55 -0.54 -0.20
N GLN A 48 29.59 -1.00 -1.45
CA GLN A 48 28.41 -1.13 -2.30
C GLN A 48 27.35 -1.93 -1.55
N ARG A 49 26.11 -1.46 -1.70
CA ARG A 49 24.88 -2.04 -1.15
C ARG A 49 24.82 -3.52 -1.57
N THR A 50 25.15 -4.43 -0.65
CA THR A 50 24.86 -5.85 -0.83
C THR A 50 23.34 -5.99 -0.89
N LYS A 51 22.83 -6.35 -2.07
CA LYS A 51 21.43 -6.74 -2.26
C LYS A 51 21.08 -7.78 -1.19
N SER A 52 20.12 -7.47 -0.32
CA SER A 52 19.54 -8.46 0.59
C SER A 52 18.61 -9.35 -0.23
N SER A 53 19.20 -10.31 -0.92
CA SER A 53 18.52 -11.41 -1.58
C SER A 53 18.25 -12.52 -0.57
N SER A 54 17.00 -12.63 -0.09
CA SER A 54 16.34 -13.93 0.15
C SER A 54 14.90 -13.86 0.71
N ASP A 55 14.26 -12.70 0.87
CA ASP A 55 12.83 -12.64 1.25
C ASP A 55 11.95 -12.00 0.16
N LEU A 56 12.40 -12.13 -1.10
CA LEU A 56 11.45 -12.16 -2.22
C LEU A 56 10.66 -13.45 -2.02
N GLN A 57 9.48 -13.35 -1.40
CA GLN A 57 8.49 -14.42 -1.47
C GLN A 57 8.47 -14.91 -2.91
N LYS A 58 8.86 -16.18 -3.10
CA LYS A 58 8.66 -16.87 -4.37
C LYS A 58 7.25 -16.53 -4.81
N GLU A 59 7.11 -16.09 -6.05
CA GLU A 59 5.83 -16.05 -6.75
C GLU A 59 5.31 -17.48 -6.75
N ASN A 60 4.68 -17.88 -5.65
CA ASN A 60 3.95 -19.11 -5.58
C ASN A 60 2.74 -18.85 -6.48
N SER A 61 2.82 -19.43 -7.67
CA SER A 61 1.73 -19.68 -8.60
C SER A 61 0.68 -20.54 -7.90
N VAL A 62 -0.06 -19.95 -6.98
CA VAL A 62 -1.30 -20.51 -6.48
C VAL A 62 -2.38 -19.78 -7.28
N ASN A 63 -3.05 -20.53 -8.16
CA ASN A 63 -4.37 -20.20 -8.69
C ASN A 63 -5.37 -20.22 -7.51
N GLU A 64 -5.18 -19.34 -6.53
CA GLU A 64 -6.24 -18.95 -5.63
C GLU A 64 -7.15 -17.99 -6.40
N ASP A 65 -8.46 -18.11 -6.21
CA ASP A 65 -9.46 -17.28 -6.88
C ASP A 65 -9.18 -15.79 -6.59
N LEU A 66 -8.42 -15.16 -7.46
CA LEU A 66 -8.10 -13.75 -7.38
C LEU A 66 -9.43 -13.00 -7.50
N VAL A 67 -9.78 -12.25 -6.45
CA VAL A 67 -10.92 -11.34 -6.53
C VAL A 67 -10.52 -10.21 -7.45
N LYS A 68 -11.29 -10.04 -8.52
CA LYS A 68 -11.11 -8.97 -9.50
C LYS A 68 -12.23 -7.97 -9.39
N GLU A 69 -11.85 -6.70 -9.44
CA GLU A 69 -12.76 -5.58 -9.49
C GLU A 69 -12.37 -4.71 -10.67
N GLU A 70 -13.24 -4.67 -11.68
CA GLU A 70 -13.07 -3.83 -12.87
C GLU A 70 -14.09 -2.72 -12.86
N GLY A 71 -13.66 -1.52 -13.21
CA GLY A 71 -14.58 -0.41 -13.36
C GLY A 71 -13.90 0.95 -13.38
N ARG A 72 -14.76 1.96 -13.35
CA ARG A 72 -14.34 3.35 -13.34
C ARG A 72 -14.19 3.81 -11.90
N ILE A 73 -12.95 3.75 -11.41
CA ILE A 73 -12.62 4.00 -10.00
C ILE A 73 -12.07 5.42 -9.85
N TYR A 74 -12.47 6.06 -8.75
CA TYR A 74 -12.03 7.39 -8.36
C TYR A 74 -10.74 7.37 -7.55
N ALA A 75 -10.60 6.38 -6.65
CA ALA A 75 -9.40 6.18 -5.83
C ALA A 75 -9.24 4.72 -5.40
N VAL A 76 -7.98 4.28 -5.29
CA VAL A 76 -7.59 3.04 -4.62
C VAL A 76 -6.65 3.44 -3.48
N ASP A 77 -7.18 3.49 -2.27
CA ASP A 77 -6.44 3.85 -1.07
C ASP A 77 -6.10 2.59 -0.29
N SER A 78 -4.88 2.49 0.25
CA SER A 78 -4.49 1.34 1.07
C SER A 78 -3.79 1.76 2.34
N HIS A 79 -4.02 0.99 3.41
CA HIS A 79 -3.47 1.23 4.73
C HIS A 79 -2.90 -0.07 5.30
N ALA A 80 -1.63 -0.04 5.69
CA ALA A 80 -0.99 -1.11 6.47
C ALA A 80 -1.44 -1.12 7.94
N ILE A 81 -2.19 -0.09 8.35
CA ILE A 81 -2.78 0.07 9.67
C ILE A 81 -4.27 -0.22 9.53
N MET A 82 -4.81 -1.08 10.38
CA MET A 82 -6.24 -1.34 10.40
C MET A 82 -6.92 -0.29 11.28
N MET A 83 -7.89 0.43 10.73
CA MET A 83 -8.71 1.33 11.54
C MET A 83 -9.84 0.52 12.20
N LYS A 84 -9.96 0.56 13.52
CA LYS A 84 -11.00 -0.13 14.31
C LYS A 84 -11.75 0.84 15.21
N GLU A 85 -13.01 0.58 15.46
CA GLU A 85 -13.80 1.36 16.41
C GLU A 85 -13.30 1.14 17.85
N LYS A 86 -13.00 2.23 18.56
CA LYS A 86 -12.76 2.29 20.01
C LYS A 86 -13.44 3.56 20.54
N TYR A 87 -14.30 3.43 21.55
CA TYR A 87 -15.05 4.55 22.15
C TYR A 87 -15.83 5.43 21.14
N GLY A 88 -16.45 4.80 20.13
CA GLY A 88 -17.24 5.51 19.11
C GLY A 88 -16.41 6.32 18.10
N ARG A 89 -15.10 6.07 18.02
CA ARG A 89 -14.19 6.67 17.04
C ARG A 89 -13.33 5.61 16.36
N MET A 90 -12.89 5.89 15.15
CA MET A 90 -11.92 5.08 14.42
C MET A 90 -10.52 5.32 14.99
N THR A 91 -9.91 4.26 15.50
CA THR A 91 -8.56 4.26 16.07
C THR A 91 -7.63 3.39 15.25
N PRO A 92 -6.37 3.82 15.03
CA PRO A 92 -5.39 3.04 14.30
C PRO A 92 -4.92 1.83 15.12
N HIS A 93 -4.94 0.65 14.51
CA HIS A 93 -4.44 -0.58 15.10
C HIS A 93 -3.29 -1.12 14.25
N PHE A 94 -2.09 -1.15 14.86
CA PHE A 94 -0.86 -1.58 14.21
C PHE A 94 -0.67 -3.11 14.31
N GLY A 95 0.27 -3.64 13.52
CA GLY A 95 0.67 -5.04 13.59
C GLY A 95 -0.34 -6.03 13.00
N HIS A 96 -1.30 -5.55 12.21
CA HIS A 96 -2.21 -6.45 11.50
C HIS A 96 -1.47 -7.22 10.40
N ASN A 97 -1.91 -8.45 10.15
CA ASN A 97 -1.31 -9.33 9.14
C ASN A 97 -1.83 -9.09 7.72
N SER A 98 -2.56 -8.00 7.50
CA SER A 98 -3.26 -7.70 6.26
C SER A 98 -3.18 -6.22 5.92
N LEU A 99 -3.34 -5.95 4.64
CA LEU A 99 -3.48 -4.63 4.07
C LEU A 99 -4.96 -4.36 3.89
N MET A 100 -5.42 -3.22 4.40
CA MET A 100 -6.78 -2.75 4.13
C MET A 100 -6.76 -1.93 2.84
N VAL A 101 -7.54 -2.35 1.85
CA VAL A 101 -7.70 -1.62 0.58
C VAL A 101 -9.12 -1.12 0.47
N TYR A 102 -9.26 0.15 0.09
CA TYR A 102 -10.51 0.82 -0.14
C TYR A 102 -10.57 1.28 -1.59
N THR A 103 -11.56 0.79 -2.34
CA THR A 103 -11.87 1.30 -3.67
C THR A 103 -13.06 2.23 -3.60
N THR A 104 -12.89 3.44 -4.11
CA THR A 104 -13.95 4.44 -4.18
C THR A 104 -14.45 4.53 -5.62
N HIS A 105 -15.68 4.09 -5.84
CA HIS A 105 -16.39 4.20 -7.10
C HIS A 105 -16.97 5.60 -7.29
N LYS A 106 -17.48 5.85 -8.50
CA LYS A 106 -18.23 7.06 -8.80
C LYS A 106 -19.43 7.22 -7.85
N CYS A 107 -19.56 8.41 -7.27
CA CYS A 107 -20.65 8.76 -6.37
C CYS A 107 -21.14 10.18 -6.63
N THR A 108 -22.22 10.58 -5.95
CA THR A 108 -22.68 11.97 -5.99
C THR A 108 -21.74 12.86 -5.15
N LEU A 109 -21.65 14.15 -5.48
CA LEU A 109 -20.85 15.10 -4.69
C LEU A 109 -21.32 15.19 -3.21
N PRO A 110 -22.63 15.22 -2.90
CA PRO A 110 -23.10 15.21 -1.52
C PRO A 110 -22.64 13.96 -0.74
N ASP A 111 -22.72 12.78 -1.34
CA ASP A 111 -22.27 11.54 -0.70
C ASP A 111 -20.77 11.56 -0.43
N HIS A 112 -19.99 12.07 -1.40
CA HIS A 112 -18.54 12.23 -1.25
C HIS A 112 -18.17 13.17 -0.10
N VAL A 113 -18.82 14.34 -0.04
CA VAL A 113 -18.59 15.33 1.03
C VAL A 113 -19.02 14.78 2.39
N SER A 114 -20.13 14.04 2.43
CA SER A 114 -20.61 13.36 3.63
C SER A 114 -19.58 12.35 4.14
N GLN A 115 -19.06 11.50 3.25
CA GLN A 115 -18.02 10.52 3.58
C GLN A 115 -16.75 11.19 4.11
N LEU A 116 -16.20 12.19 3.40
CA LEU A 116 -15.02 12.94 3.86
C LEU A 116 -15.24 13.61 5.22
N THR A 117 -16.44 14.12 5.47
CA THR A 117 -16.79 14.73 6.76
C THR A 117 -16.79 13.69 7.88
N LYS A 118 -17.28 12.48 7.63
CA LYS A 118 -17.23 11.36 8.60
C LYS A 118 -15.81 10.89 8.86
N VAL A 119 -14.98 10.77 7.81
CA VAL A 119 -13.54 10.44 7.95
C VAL A 119 -12.83 11.48 8.81
N LYS A 120 -13.05 12.78 8.55
CA LYS A 120 -12.47 13.87 9.36
C LYS A 120 -12.92 13.86 10.82
N LYS A 121 -14.14 13.37 11.08
CA LYS A 121 -14.70 13.22 12.44
C LYS A 121 -14.41 11.85 13.06
N GLU A 122 -13.60 11.02 12.42
CA GLU A 122 -13.21 9.68 12.86
C GLU A 122 -14.43 8.79 13.16
N LYS A 123 -15.53 8.93 12.41
CA LYS A 123 -16.75 8.17 12.67
C LYS A 123 -16.59 6.70 12.23
N PRO A 124 -17.13 5.72 12.98
CA PRO A 124 -17.01 4.31 12.64
C PRO A 124 -17.56 3.94 11.25
N ASP A 125 -18.66 4.59 10.87
CA ASP A 125 -19.39 4.38 9.62
C ASP A 125 -18.86 5.24 8.45
N CYS A 126 -17.64 5.77 8.56
CA CYS A 126 -17.07 6.66 7.54
C CYS A 126 -16.78 5.97 6.20
N TYR A 127 -16.73 4.64 6.17
CA TYR A 127 -16.56 3.84 4.95
C TYR A 127 -17.82 3.04 4.58
N ASP A 128 -18.92 3.17 5.33
CA ASP A 128 -20.17 2.43 5.11
C ASP A 128 -21.03 3.10 4.04
N TYR A 129 -20.50 3.15 2.83
CA TYR A 129 -21.18 3.71 1.67
C TYR A 129 -21.18 2.72 0.52
N LYS A 130 -22.28 2.69 -0.26
CA LYS A 130 -22.41 1.77 -1.41
C LYS A 130 -21.33 1.95 -2.49
N PHE A 131 -20.73 3.14 -2.56
CA PHE A 131 -19.68 3.46 -3.52
C PHE A 131 -18.27 3.19 -2.98
N VAL A 132 -18.13 2.70 -1.74
CA VAL A 132 -16.84 2.34 -1.15
C VAL A 132 -16.84 0.83 -0.96
N SER A 133 -15.89 0.14 -1.59
CA SER A 133 -15.64 -1.28 -1.32
C SER A 133 -14.39 -1.42 -0.46
N LYS A 134 -14.44 -2.37 0.48
CA LYS A 134 -13.38 -2.62 1.46
C LYS A 134 -12.92 -4.05 1.32
N HIS A 135 -11.62 -4.23 1.14
CA HIS A 135 -10.98 -5.53 0.96
C HIS A 135 -9.83 -5.70 1.95
N GLU A 136 -9.76 -6.86 2.60
CA GLU A 136 -8.66 -7.23 3.48
C GLU A 136 -7.77 -8.25 2.76
N VAL A 137 -6.55 -7.84 2.40
CA VAL A 137 -5.73 -8.54 1.41
C VAL A 137 -4.26 -8.62 1.83
N SER A 138 -3.47 -9.50 1.21
CA SER A 138 -2.00 -9.52 1.39
C SER A 138 -1.28 -8.53 0.46
N GLY A 139 -1.96 -8.14 -0.61
CA GLY A 139 -1.52 -7.17 -1.59
C GLY A 139 -2.57 -6.99 -2.67
N TYR A 140 -2.27 -6.12 -3.63
CA TYR A 140 -3.12 -5.91 -4.78
C TYR A 140 -2.29 -5.44 -5.98
N ARG A 141 -2.89 -5.55 -7.15
CA ARG A 141 -2.33 -5.09 -8.42
C ARG A 141 -3.35 -4.21 -9.10
N VAL A 142 -2.90 -3.05 -9.58
CA VAL A 142 -3.73 -2.12 -10.33
C VAL A 142 -3.21 -2.04 -11.75
N LYS A 143 -4.11 -2.20 -12.71
CA LYS A 143 -3.85 -2.04 -14.14
C LYS A 143 -4.73 -0.92 -14.70
N LEU A 144 -4.09 0.02 -15.37
CA LEU A 144 -4.72 1.15 -16.05
C LEU A 144 -5.19 0.70 -17.44
N LEU A 145 -6.49 0.51 -17.64
CA LEU A 145 -7.02 -0.11 -18.86
C LEU A 145 -6.84 0.75 -20.11
N ASN A 146 -6.94 2.08 -19.96
CA ASN A 146 -6.85 3.03 -21.06
C ASN A 146 -5.46 3.69 -21.21
N ALA A 147 -4.46 3.20 -20.49
CA ALA A 147 -3.11 3.75 -20.57
C ALA A 147 -2.38 3.20 -21.81
N THR A 148 -2.11 4.09 -22.77
CA THR A 148 -1.39 3.75 -24.00
C THR A 148 0.12 3.76 -23.77
N VAL A 149 0.79 2.73 -24.26
CA VAL A 149 2.25 2.60 -24.22
C VAL A 149 2.79 2.92 -25.61
N ASN A 150 3.58 3.99 -25.71
CA ASN A 150 4.34 4.29 -26.90
C ASN A 150 5.46 3.26 -27.03
N THR A 151 5.46 2.55 -28.15
CA THR A 151 6.52 1.61 -28.55
C THR A 151 7.36 2.27 -29.64
N ALA A 152 8.04 3.36 -29.30
CA ALA A 152 9.02 3.98 -30.18
C ALA A 152 10.41 3.40 -29.85
N GLY A 153 10.82 2.35 -30.59
CA GLY A 153 12.09 1.65 -30.38
C GLY A 153 12.06 0.65 -29.21
N ASN A 154 13.22 0.43 -28.56
CA ASN A 154 13.35 -0.51 -27.43
C ASN A 154 12.80 0.03 -26.10
N ASN A 155 12.38 1.31 -26.05
CA ASN A 155 11.85 1.92 -24.83
C ASN A 155 10.31 1.87 -24.85
N LYS A 156 9.73 1.21 -23.85
CA LYS A 156 8.29 1.25 -23.57
C LYS A 156 8.05 2.39 -22.60
N GLU A 157 7.44 3.47 -23.07
CA GLU A 157 7.05 4.60 -22.24
C GLU A 157 5.54 4.84 -22.33
N LEU A 158 4.94 5.31 -21.24
CA LEU A 158 3.53 5.71 -21.26
C LEU A 158 3.38 6.99 -22.07
N GLN A 159 2.36 7.04 -22.94
CA GLN A 159 2.08 8.23 -23.75
C GLN A 159 1.69 9.44 -22.89
N LYS A 160 1.15 9.19 -21.69
CA LYS A 160 0.77 10.20 -20.70
C LYS A 160 1.48 9.90 -19.39
N ASP A 161 1.82 10.94 -18.64
CA ASP A 161 2.34 10.76 -17.29
C ASP A 161 1.21 10.39 -16.33
N TYR A 162 1.38 9.25 -15.66
CA TYR A 162 0.53 8.79 -14.58
C TYR A 162 1.31 8.84 -13.28
N TYR A 163 0.63 9.16 -12.18
CA TYR A 163 1.25 9.31 -10.88
C TYR A 163 0.46 8.57 -9.81
N ILE A 164 1.16 7.99 -8.87
CA ILE A 164 0.61 7.46 -7.62
C ILE A 164 1.12 8.30 -6.45
N ASN A 165 0.33 8.38 -5.39
CA ASN A 165 0.75 8.99 -4.13
C ASN A 165 1.15 7.88 -3.16
N CYS A 166 2.39 7.92 -2.67
CA CYS A 166 2.87 7.04 -1.61
C CYS A 166 3.38 7.93 -0.47
N ASP A 167 2.69 7.89 0.67
CA ASP A 167 3.05 8.64 1.89
C ASP A 167 3.25 10.17 1.69
N GLY A 168 2.51 10.77 0.74
CA GLY A 168 2.60 12.18 0.40
C GLY A 168 3.54 12.48 -0.76
N GLU A 169 4.31 11.49 -1.23
CA GLU A 169 5.20 11.61 -2.37
C GLU A 169 4.52 11.20 -3.67
N CYS A 170 4.73 11.99 -4.72
CA CYS A 170 4.20 11.73 -6.05
C CYS A 170 5.20 10.90 -6.87
N ILE A 171 4.85 9.64 -7.15
CA ILE A 171 5.69 8.72 -7.91
C ILE A 171 5.13 8.55 -9.32
N ARG A 172 5.94 8.87 -10.33
CA ARG A 172 5.58 8.67 -11.74
C ARG A 172 5.62 7.19 -12.11
N LEU A 173 4.54 6.69 -12.69
CA LEU A 173 4.46 5.34 -13.24
C LEU A 173 5.22 5.27 -14.57
N LYS A 174 5.97 4.17 -14.75
CA LYS A 174 6.65 3.83 -16.01
C LYS A 174 5.86 2.85 -16.86
N GLU A 175 5.04 2.04 -16.20
CA GLU A 175 4.21 1.00 -16.80
C GLU A 175 2.75 1.24 -16.43
N PRO A 176 1.79 0.77 -17.23
CA PRO A 176 0.35 0.95 -16.96
C PRO A 176 -0.12 0.04 -15.82
N VAL A 177 0.79 -0.56 -15.07
CA VAL A 177 0.51 -1.53 -14.02
C VAL A 177 1.46 -1.29 -12.86
N PHE A 178 0.96 -1.47 -11.65
CA PHE A 178 1.80 -1.49 -10.45
C PHE A 178 1.25 -2.47 -9.42
N ASN A 179 2.16 -2.97 -8.58
CA ASN A 179 1.86 -3.98 -7.57
C ASN A 179 2.19 -3.44 -6.19
N VAL A 180 1.31 -3.70 -5.23
CA VAL A 180 1.52 -3.37 -3.82
C VAL A 180 1.42 -4.65 -3.02
N LYS A 181 2.40 -4.88 -2.14
CA LYS A 181 2.47 -6.07 -1.29
C LYS A 181 2.80 -5.65 0.14
N LEU A 182 2.13 -6.27 1.11
CA LEU A 182 2.45 -6.09 2.51
C LEU A 182 3.64 -6.97 2.90
N HIS A 183 4.72 -6.34 3.33
CA HIS A 183 5.84 -7.03 3.97
C HIS A 183 5.70 -6.95 5.49
N ARG A 184 5.42 -8.09 6.12
CA ARG A 184 5.25 -8.18 7.58
C ARG A 184 6.60 -8.07 8.28
N ASN A 185 6.62 -7.43 9.45
CA ASN A 185 7.81 -7.30 10.31
C ASN A 185 9.05 -6.71 9.61
N ALA A 186 8.86 -5.93 8.54
CA ALA A 186 9.96 -5.33 7.79
C ALA A 186 10.72 -4.28 8.61
N VAL A 187 10.05 -3.63 9.56
CA VAL A 187 10.58 -2.54 10.39
C VAL A 187 10.13 -2.76 11.83
N LYS A 188 11.01 -2.42 12.79
CA LYS A 188 10.69 -2.36 14.22
C LYS A 188 10.56 -0.90 14.64
N PHE A 189 9.45 -0.58 15.28
CA PHE A 189 9.21 0.73 15.87
C PHE A 189 9.47 0.65 17.38
N PHE A 190 9.98 1.74 17.95
CA PHE A 190 10.12 1.93 19.39
C PHE A 190 9.14 3.01 19.82
N GLY A 191 8.39 2.75 20.87
CA GLY A 191 7.42 3.68 21.43
C GLY A 191 6.79 3.10 22.68
N ASP A 192 6.11 3.96 23.43
CA ASP A 192 5.33 3.55 24.58
C ASP A 192 4.07 2.82 24.10
N PHE A 193 3.72 1.71 24.74
CA PHE A 193 2.48 1.01 24.45
C PHE A 193 1.32 1.91 24.90
N ALA A 194 0.48 2.33 23.96
CA ALA A 194 -0.77 3.00 24.26
C ALA A 194 -1.85 1.94 24.51
N ASP A 195 -2.35 1.88 25.75
CA ASP A 195 -3.46 1.00 26.18
C ASP A 195 -4.79 1.27 25.45
#